data_AF-M1ZG46-F1
#
_entry.id   AF-M1ZG46-F1
#
_cell.length_a   1.000
_cell.length_b   1.000
_cell.length_c   1.000
_cell.angle_alpha   90.00
_cell.angle_beta   90.00
_cell.angle_gamma   90.00
#
_symmetry.space_group_name_H-M   'P 1'
#
loop_
_entity.id
_entity.type
_entity.pdbx_description
1 polymer ?
#
loop_
_entity_poly.entity_id
_entity_poly.type
_entity_poly.pdbx_seq_one_letter_code
_entity_poly.pdbx_strand_id
1 'polypeptide(L)' 'MGKINVNKNNSNKRKLDDILTEEEKVLYEKILEDIERNDKFYTTSSPEEITSHLTDVCGFNRDSIYKLFKKITLINEE' A
#
# COMPACT_ATOMS: atom_id res chain seq x y z
N MET A 1 17.40 9.98 -23.15
CA MET A 1 17.66 8.58 -22.77
C MET A 1 17.15 8.37 -21.35
N GLY A 2 16.14 7.54 -21.18
CA GLY A 2 15.65 7.10 -19.87
C GLY A 2 14.83 5.86 -20.11
N LYS A 3 15.48 4.69 -20.10
CA LYS A 3 14.77 3.41 -20.21
C LYS A 3 13.97 3.25 -18.92
N ILE A 4 12.68 3.55 -18.97
CA ILE A 4 11.75 3.28 -17.88
C ILE A 4 11.82 1.78 -17.62
N ASN A 5 12.13 1.41 -16.39
CA ASN A 5 12.46 0.06 -15.96
C ASN A 5 11.18 -0.77 -15.77
N VAL A 6 10.46 -1.05 -16.87
CA VAL A 6 9.20 -1.83 -16.87
C VAL A 6 9.38 -3.21 -16.23
N ASN A 7 10.60 -3.75 -16.24
CA ASN A 7 10.91 -5.07 -15.69
C ASN A 7 10.92 -5.11 -14.15
N LYS A 8 11.34 -4.04 -13.46
CA LYS A 8 11.40 -4.00 -11.99
C LYS A 8 9.97 -3.93 -11.38
N ASN A 9 9.08 -3.14 -11.99
CA ASN A 9 7.69 -3.04 -11.52
C ASN A 9 6.91 -4.35 -11.64
N ASN A 10 7.14 -5.12 -12.71
CA ASN A 10 6.47 -6.42 -12.90
C ASN A 10 7.03 -7.50 -11.96
N SER A 11 8.32 -7.40 -11.61
CA SER A 11 8.97 -8.27 -10.63
C SER A 11 8.44 -8.03 -9.22
N ASN A 12 8.32 -6.76 -8.82
CA ASN A 12 7.82 -6.38 -7.49
C ASN A 12 6.34 -6.71 -7.33
N LYS A 13 5.53 -6.56 -8.39
CA LYS A 13 4.11 -6.94 -8.36
C LYS A 13 3.92 -8.44 -8.12
N ARG A 14 4.69 -9.29 -8.83
CA ARG A 14 4.68 -10.75 -8.61
C ARG A 14 5.10 -11.12 -7.19
N LYS A 15 6.17 -10.51 -6.67
CA LYS A 15 6.61 -10.73 -5.29
C LYS A 15 5.54 -10.31 -4.27
N LEU A 16 4.85 -9.19 -4.51
CA LEU A 16 3.76 -8.72 -3.64
C LEU A 16 2.61 -9.74 -3.61
N ASP A 17 2.16 -10.19 -4.78
CA ASP A 17 1.08 -11.17 -4.92
C ASP A 17 1.42 -12.53 -4.26
N ASP A 18 2.71 -12.89 -4.22
CA ASP A 18 3.18 -14.13 -3.60
C ASP A 18 3.33 -14.03 -2.07
N ILE A 19 3.55 -12.82 -1.51
CA ILE A 19 3.84 -12.59 -0.08
C ILE A 19 2.59 -12.20 0.72
N LEU A 20 1.61 -11.58 0.07
CA LEU A 20 0.36 -11.19 0.70
C LEU A 20 -0.60 -12.37 0.78
N THR A 21 -1.28 -12.53 1.92
CA THR A 21 -2.44 -13.43 2.03
C THR A 21 -3.61 -12.85 1.24
N GLU A 22 -4.63 -13.68 0.98
CA GLU A 22 -5.84 -13.21 0.30
C GLU A 22 -6.53 -12.07 1.06
N GLU A 23 -6.55 -12.09 2.39
CA GLU A 23 -7.11 -10.97 3.16
C GLU A 23 -6.27 -9.69 3.04
N GLU A 24 -4.94 -9.83 3.01
CA GLU A 24 -4.02 -8.70 2.84
C GLU A 24 -4.12 -8.10 1.43
N LYS A 25 -4.32 -8.92 0.38
CA LYS A 25 -4.58 -8.44 -0.98
C LYS A 25 -5.85 -7.63 -1.06
N VAL A 26 -6.93 -8.12 -0.46
CA VAL A 26 -8.21 -7.38 -0.39
C VAL A 26 -8.03 -6.06 0.36
N LEU A 27 -7.26 -6.05 1.46
CA LEU A 27 -6.96 -4.81 2.18
C LEU A 27 -6.12 -3.86 1.33
N TYR A 28 -5.11 -4.37 0.63
CA TYR A 28 -4.25 -3.60 -0.25
C TYR A 28 -5.03 -2.93 -1.39
N GLU A 29 -5.91 -3.66 -2.06
CA GLU A 29 -6.79 -3.11 -3.10
C GLU A 29 -7.70 -2.00 -2.56
N LYS A 30 -8.31 -2.21 -1.39
CA LYS A 30 -9.15 -1.17 -0.76
C LYS A 30 -8.37 0.10 -0.42
N ILE A 31 -7.13 -0.04 0.04
CA ILE A 31 -6.24 1.10 0.31
C ILE A 31 -5.90 1.83 -0.99
N LEU A 32 -5.59 1.11 -2.07
CA LEU A 32 -5.34 1.72 -3.37
C LEU A 32 -6.56 2.49 -3.91
N GLU A 33 -7.75 1.90 -3.83
CA GLU A 33 -8.99 2.57 -4.22
C GLU A 33 -9.24 3.84 -3.42
N ASP A 34 -8.97 3.82 -2.11
CA ASP A 34 -9.14 4.98 -1.25
C ASP A 34 -8.11 6.08 -1.55
N ILE A 35 -6.86 5.70 -1.84
CA ILE A 35 -5.81 6.63 -2.29
C ILE A 35 -6.23 7.30 -3.61
N GLU A 36 -6.72 6.54 -4.58
CA GLU A 36 -7.19 7.10 -5.86
C GLU A 36 -8.36 8.08 -5.68
N ARG A 37 -9.28 7.79 -4.75
CA ARG A 37 -10.42 8.67 -4.45
C ARG A 37 -10.03 9.92 -3.67
N ASN A 38 -9.01 9.83 -2.83
CA ASN A 38 -8.60 10.90 -1.90
C ASN A 38 -7.16 11.38 -2.17
N ASP A 39 -6.68 11.35 -3.41
CA ASP A 39 -5.29 11.63 -3.80
C ASP A 39 -4.70 12.91 -3.15
N LYS A 40 -5.47 13.99 -3.11
CA LYS A 40 -5.04 15.25 -2.49
C LYS A 40 -4.76 15.12 -0.99
N PHE A 41 -5.52 14.29 -0.27
CA PHE A 41 -5.30 14.03 1.15
C PHE A 41 -3.96 13.29 1.33
N TYR A 42 -3.77 12.17 0.63
CA TYR A 42 -2.57 11.35 0.76
C TYR A 42 -1.28 12.05 0.31
N THR A 43 -1.36 13.02 -0.59
CA THR A 43 -0.20 13.81 -1.06
C THR A 43 0.15 15.01 -0.17
N THR A 44 -0.73 15.41 0.75
CA THR A 44 -0.54 16.59 1.60
C THR A 44 -0.53 16.29 3.10
N SER A 45 -1.06 15.15 3.51
CA SER A 45 -1.18 14.75 4.91
C SER A 45 0.07 14.12 5.49
N SER A 46 0.19 14.20 6.81
CA SER A 46 1.25 13.52 7.55
C SER A 46 0.98 12.00 7.65
N PRO A 47 2.01 11.19 7.93
CA PRO A 47 1.82 9.76 8.17
C PRO A 47 0.84 9.43 9.30
N GLU A 48 0.80 10.26 10.35
CA GLU A 48 -0.14 10.13 11.47
C GLU A 48 -1.58 10.38 11.01
N GLU A 49 -1.80 11.43 10.22
CA GLU A 49 -3.11 11.75 9.66
C GLU A 49 -3.61 10.65 8.72
N ILE A 50 -2.73 10.14 7.86
CA ILE A 50 -3.04 9.01 6.96
C ILE A 50 -3.40 7.76 7.77
N THR A 51 -2.62 7.45 8.81
CA THR A 51 -2.89 6.29 9.67
C THR A 51 -4.24 6.43 10.36
N SER A 52 -4.56 7.62 10.90
CA SER A 52 -5.87 7.90 11.51
C SER A 52 -7.01 7.83 10.50
N HIS A 53 -6.82 8.30 9.26
CA HIS A 53 -7.83 8.17 8.21
C HIS A 53 -8.14 6.70 7.93
N LEU A 54 -7.12 5.87 7.75
CA LEU A 54 -7.27 4.45 7.48
C LEU A 54 -7.97 3.71 8.63
N THR A 55 -7.70 4.07 9.89
CA THR A 55 -8.34 3.40 11.05
C THR A 55 -9.73 3.95 11.35
N ASP A 56 -9.89 5.26 11.33
CA ASP A 56 -11.06 5.93 11.92
C ASP A 56 -12.12 6.24 10.86
N VAL A 57 -11.71 6.50 9.60
CA VAL A 57 -12.61 6.79 8.48
C VAL A 57 -12.87 5.54 7.65
N CYS A 58 -11.83 4.83 7.23
CA CYS A 58 -11.97 3.61 6.43
C CYS A 58 -12.34 2.38 7.30
N GLY A 59 -12.16 2.47 8.62
CA GLY A 59 -12.49 1.39 9.55
C GLY A 59 -11.54 0.19 9.48
N PHE A 60 -10.34 0.37 8.92
CA PHE A 60 -9.39 -0.72 8.80
C PHE A 60 -8.69 -1.00 10.14
N ASN A 61 -8.40 -2.27 10.38
CA ASN A 61 -7.70 -2.68 11.59
C ASN A 61 -6.23 -2.25 11.56
N ARG A 62 -5.79 -1.53 12.60
CA ARG A 62 -4.41 -1.00 12.72
C ARG A 62 -3.33 -2.08 12.59
N ASP A 63 -3.51 -3.25 13.21
CA ASP A 63 -2.51 -4.33 13.14
C ASP A 63 -2.41 -4.89 11.72
N SER A 64 -3.53 -4.96 11.01
CA SER A 64 -3.60 -5.44 9.62
C SER A 64 -2.90 -4.46 8.67
N ILE A 65 -3.13 -3.16 8.84
CA ILE A 65 -2.40 -2.10 8.11
C ILE A 65 -0.90 -2.20 8.37
N TYR A 66 -0.50 -2.30 9.65
CA TYR A 66 0.91 -2.38 10.02
C TYR A 66 1.61 -3.61 9.40
N LYS A 67 0.98 -4.79 9.47
CA LYS A 67 1.52 -6.01 8.86
C LYS A 67 1.66 -5.87 7.34
N LEU A 68 0.64 -5.33 6.69
CA LEU A 68 0.65 -5.08 5.24
C LEU A 68 1.79 -4.13 4.85
N PHE A 69 1.87 -2.96 5.47
CA PHE A 69 2.90 -1.97 5.16
C PHE A 69 4.31 -2.50 5.44
N LYS A 70 4.49 -3.25 6.52
CA LYS A 70 5.77 -3.90 6.83
C LYS A 70 6.21 -4.84 5.71
N LYS A 71 5.30 -5.66 5.16
CA LYS A 71 5.59 -6.57 4.04
C LYS A 71 5.93 -5.79 2.76
N ILE A 72 5.19 -4.73 2.47
CA ILE A 72 5.44 -3.87 1.30
C ILE A 72 6.84 -3.24 1.39
N THR A 73 7.21 -2.69 2.55
CA THR A 73 8.53 -2.07 2.76
C THR A 73 9.66 -3.08 2.55
N LEU A 74 9.53 -4.31 3.08
CA LEU A 74 10.52 -5.37 2.89
C LEU A 74 10.77 -5.69 1.41
N ILE A 75 9.75 -5.62 0.56
CA ILE A 75 9.88 -5.85 -0.89
C ILE A 75 10.57 -4.67 -1.59
N ASN A 76 10.40 -3.45 -1.08
CA ASN A 76 10.96 -2.25 -1.68
C ASN A 76 12.44 -2.02 -1.31
N GLU A 77 12.91 -2.62 -0.21
CA GLU A 77 14.31 -2.58 0.22
C GLU A 77 15.21 -3.59 -0.53
N GLU A 78 14.64 -4.47 -1.37
CA GLU A 78 15.36 -5.38 -2.30
C GLU A 78 15.64 -4.78 -3.71
#